data_AF-A0A1B0GJB9-F1
#
_entry.id   AF-A0A1B0GJB9-F1
#
_cell.length_a   1.000
_cell.length_b   1.000
_cell.length_c   1.000
_cell.angle_alpha   90.00
_cell.angle_beta   90.00
_cell.angle_gamma   90.00
#
_symmetry.space_group_name_H-M   'P 1'
#
loop_
_entity.id
_entity.type
_entity.pdbx_description
1 polymer ?
#
loop_
_entity_poly.entity_id
_entity_poly.type
_entity_poly.pdbx_seq_one_letter_code
_entity_poly.pdbx_strand_id
1 'polypeptide(L)'
;MVQRLTLRRRLSYNTKSNRRRVVRTPGGLLVYQYVKKRRNVPKCGQCKEKLKGIRPTRPSERPRISKRQKTVRRTYGGVLCHQCLRERIVRAFLIEEQKIVVKVLKAQKASQKAAAKANVRTPGGLLVYQYVKKRRNVPKCGQCKEKLKGIRPTRPSERPRISKRQKTVRRTYGGVLCHQCLRERIVRAFLIEEQKIVVKVLKAQKASQKAAAKAK
;
A
#
# COMPACT_ATOMS: atom_id res chain seq x y z
N MET A 1 46.81 -45.70 -18.29
CA MET A 1 46.49 -44.44 -19.03
C MET A 1 45.18 -43.88 -18.49
N VAL A 2 45.10 -42.59 -18.15
CA VAL A 2 43.85 -41.98 -17.61
C VAL A 2 42.85 -41.73 -18.74
N GLN A 3 41.58 -42.12 -18.55
CA GLN A 3 40.53 -41.95 -19.56
C GLN A 3 40.19 -40.47 -19.77
N ARG A 4 40.38 -39.96 -21.00
CA ARG A 4 39.98 -38.59 -21.39
C ARG A 4 38.48 -38.54 -21.68
N LEU A 5 37.85 -37.40 -21.41
CA LEU A 5 36.40 -37.21 -21.54
C LEU A 5 36.05 -36.07 -22.50
N THR A 6 35.04 -36.28 -23.33
CA THR A 6 34.51 -35.30 -24.28
C THR A 6 33.16 -34.76 -23.83
N LEU A 7 32.90 -33.49 -24.15
CA LEU A 7 31.62 -32.84 -23.84
C LEU A 7 30.54 -33.28 -24.81
N ARG A 8 29.34 -33.58 -24.28
CA ARG A 8 28.21 -34.02 -25.11
C ARG A 8 27.35 -32.87 -25.63
N ARG A 9 27.54 -31.65 -25.11
CA ARG A 9 26.89 -30.41 -25.59
C ARG A 9 27.90 -29.55 -26.35
N ARG A 10 27.40 -28.80 -27.33
CA ARG A 10 28.18 -27.85 -28.13
C ARG A 10 28.90 -26.76 -27.30
N LEU A 11 28.38 -26.41 -26.12
CA LEU A 11 29.00 -25.41 -25.25
C LEU A 11 30.26 -25.96 -24.55
N SER A 12 31.43 -25.47 -24.96
CA SER A 12 32.75 -25.85 -24.44
C SER A 12 33.07 -25.23 -23.07
N TYR A 13 32.67 -23.98 -22.86
CA TYR A 13 33.04 -23.18 -21.68
C TYR A 13 32.52 -23.72 -20.32
N ASN A 14 33.31 -23.51 -19.27
CA ASN A 14 32.98 -23.87 -17.89
C ASN A 14 32.11 -22.79 -17.22
N THR A 15 30.80 -22.82 -17.48
CA THR A 15 29.85 -21.84 -16.91
C THR A 15 28.99 -22.46 -15.80
N LYS A 16 28.35 -21.62 -14.97
CA LYS A 16 27.45 -22.08 -13.88
C LYS A 16 26.28 -22.96 -14.40
N SER A 17 25.82 -22.76 -15.62
CA SER A 17 24.79 -23.57 -16.29
C SER A 17 25.35 -24.87 -16.88
N ASN A 18 26.64 -24.91 -17.21
CA ASN A 18 27.32 -26.02 -17.87
C ASN A 18 28.15 -26.87 -16.89
N ARG A 19 27.70 -26.95 -15.63
CA ARG A 19 28.32 -27.80 -14.61
C ARG A 19 28.11 -29.29 -14.96
N ARG A 20 29.12 -30.10 -14.68
CA ARG A 20 29.21 -31.50 -15.10
C ARG A 20 29.64 -32.37 -13.89
N ARG A 21 29.23 -33.64 -13.90
CA ARG A 21 29.72 -34.68 -12.99
C ARG A 21 30.22 -35.84 -13.84
N VAL A 22 31.39 -36.37 -13.51
CA VAL A 22 31.89 -37.61 -14.12
C VAL A 22 31.16 -38.78 -13.45
N VAL A 23 30.57 -39.65 -14.26
CA VAL A 23 29.83 -40.83 -13.81
C VAL A 23 30.33 -42.05 -14.59
N ARG A 24 30.51 -43.17 -13.91
CA ARG A 24 30.82 -44.46 -14.54
C ARG A 24 29.52 -45.10 -15.01
N THR A 25 29.46 -45.46 -16.29
CA THR A 25 28.29 -46.13 -16.86
C THR A 25 28.36 -47.64 -16.57
N PRO A 26 27.24 -48.37 -16.70
CA PRO A 26 27.24 -49.84 -16.58
C PRO A 26 28.24 -50.53 -17.51
N GLY A 27 28.48 -49.98 -18.72
CA GLY A 27 29.50 -50.46 -19.65
C GLY A 27 30.95 -50.10 -19.26
N GLY A 28 31.20 -49.66 -18.03
CA GLY A 28 32.54 -49.38 -17.51
C GLY A 28 33.16 -48.04 -17.95
N LEU A 29 32.55 -47.32 -18.88
CA LEU A 29 33.06 -46.05 -19.42
C LEU A 29 32.81 -44.87 -18.47
N LEU A 30 33.77 -43.97 -18.36
CA LEU A 30 33.56 -42.66 -17.71
C LEU A 30 32.89 -41.70 -18.70
N VAL A 31 31.81 -41.04 -18.27
CA VAL A 31 31.04 -40.09 -19.10
C VAL A 31 30.64 -38.85 -18.30
N TYR A 32 30.60 -37.68 -18.96
CA TYR A 32 30.01 -36.47 -18.36
C TYR A 32 28.48 -36.52 -18.33
N GLN A 33 27.92 -36.38 -17.13
CA GLN A 33 26.52 -36.04 -16.92
C GLN A 33 26.35 -34.56 -16.56
N TYR A 34 25.41 -33.88 -17.22
CA TYR A 34 25.15 -32.47 -16.99
C TYR A 34 24.35 -32.25 -15.72
N VAL A 35 24.95 -31.54 -14.76
CA VAL A 35 24.33 -31.23 -13.50
C VAL A 35 23.60 -29.90 -13.59
N LYS A 36 22.35 -29.99 -13.19
CA LYS A 36 21.42 -28.93 -12.96
C LYS A 36 22.01 -27.91 -11.91
N LYS A 37 21.96 -26.58 -12.16
CA LYS A 37 22.24 -25.49 -11.17
C LYS A 37 21.71 -25.74 -9.73
N ARG A 38 22.49 -25.38 -8.71
CA ARG A 38 22.07 -25.52 -7.30
C ARG A 38 20.77 -24.75 -7.03
N ARG A 39 19.91 -25.33 -6.18
CA ARG A 39 18.61 -24.76 -5.82
C ARG A 39 18.78 -23.82 -4.63
N ASN A 40 18.01 -22.74 -4.61
CA ASN A 40 18.00 -21.81 -3.48
C ASN A 40 16.93 -22.23 -2.46
N VAL A 41 17.29 -22.16 -1.18
CA VAL A 41 16.35 -22.42 -0.08
C VAL A 41 15.46 -21.18 0.10
N PRO A 42 14.12 -21.34 0.18
CA PRO A 42 13.21 -20.23 0.47
C PRO A 42 13.57 -19.55 1.79
N LYS A 43 13.53 -18.21 1.80
CA LYS A 43 13.87 -17.40 2.97
C LYS A 43 12.64 -16.68 3.52
N CYS A 44 12.66 -16.38 4.81
CA CYS A 44 11.66 -15.55 5.48
C CYS A 44 11.68 -14.13 4.89
N GLY A 45 10.50 -13.55 4.65
CA GLY A 45 10.39 -12.19 4.09
C GLY A 45 10.90 -11.07 5.00
N GLN A 46 10.91 -11.29 6.32
CA GLN A 46 11.36 -10.30 7.31
C GLN A 46 12.76 -10.65 7.82
N CYS A 47 12.87 -11.76 8.54
CA CYS A 47 14.09 -12.23 9.18
C CYS A 47 15.17 -12.74 8.18
N LYS A 48 14.85 -12.98 6.89
CA LYS A 48 15.72 -13.57 5.84
C LYS A 48 16.33 -14.95 6.15
N GLU A 49 15.95 -15.55 7.28
CA GLU A 49 16.32 -16.91 7.66
C GLU A 49 15.77 -17.97 6.69
N LYS A 50 16.42 -19.13 6.61
CA LYS A 50 15.98 -20.25 5.78
C LYS A 50 14.69 -20.86 6.35
N LEU A 51 13.65 -20.98 5.52
CA LEU A 51 12.39 -21.59 5.92
C LEU A 51 12.53 -23.12 6.00
N LYS A 52 12.26 -23.65 7.19
CA LYS A 52 12.23 -25.10 7.45
C LYS A 52 10.94 -25.72 6.89
N GLY A 53 11.01 -26.99 6.47
CA GLY A 53 9.86 -27.75 5.98
C GLY A 53 9.44 -27.47 4.54
N ILE A 54 10.17 -26.62 3.80
CA ILE A 54 9.91 -26.35 2.37
C ILE A 54 11.03 -26.95 1.54
N ARG A 55 10.67 -27.76 0.55
CA ARG A 55 11.65 -28.35 -0.36
C ARG A 55 12.28 -27.25 -1.23
N PRO A 56 13.62 -27.14 -1.28
CA PRO A 56 14.29 -26.25 -2.23
C PRO A 56 14.06 -26.76 -3.65
N THR A 57 13.64 -25.88 -4.56
CA THR A 57 13.27 -26.21 -5.94
C THR A 57 13.69 -25.12 -6.90
N ARG A 58 13.82 -25.45 -8.18
CA ARG A 58 13.86 -24.41 -9.22
C ARG A 58 12.47 -23.88 -9.54
N PRO A 59 12.35 -22.66 -10.09
CA PRO A 59 11.08 -22.14 -10.58
C PRO A 59 10.38 -23.13 -11.54
N SER A 60 11.10 -23.74 -12.48
CA SER A 60 10.55 -24.71 -13.44
C SER A 60 10.13 -26.04 -12.83
N GLU A 61 10.72 -26.44 -11.71
CA GLU A 61 10.39 -27.69 -11.01
C GLU A 61 9.29 -27.49 -9.96
N ARG A 62 9.10 -26.25 -9.50
CA ARG A 62 8.11 -25.89 -8.50
C ARG A 62 6.68 -26.26 -8.89
N PRO A 63 6.15 -26.03 -10.11
CA PRO A 63 4.77 -26.41 -10.43
C PRO A 63 4.53 -27.93 -10.29
N ARG A 64 5.51 -28.77 -10.65
CA ARG A 64 5.42 -30.25 -10.67
C ARG A 64 5.34 -30.91 -9.30
N ILE A 65 5.63 -30.15 -8.24
CA ILE A 65 5.72 -30.69 -6.87
C ILE A 65 4.36 -30.58 -6.17
N SER A 66 4.08 -31.47 -5.21
CA SER A 66 2.84 -31.42 -4.42
C SER A 66 2.81 -30.22 -3.47
N LYS A 67 1.62 -29.76 -3.10
CA LYS A 67 1.42 -28.59 -2.21
C LYS A 67 2.10 -28.78 -0.85
N ARG A 68 2.05 -29.99 -0.28
CA ARG A 68 2.67 -30.34 1.01
C ARG A 68 4.17 -30.03 1.06
N GLN A 69 4.88 -30.15 -0.06
CA GLN A 69 6.32 -29.87 -0.12
C GLN A 69 6.64 -28.39 -0.38
N LYS A 70 5.63 -27.57 -0.76
CA LYS A 70 5.77 -26.14 -1.07
C LYS A 70 5.50 -25.23 0.12
N THR A 71 4.64 -25.66 1.05
CA THR A 71 4.12 -24.84 2.14
C THR A 71 4.11 -25.57 3.47
N VAL A 72 4.06 -24.81 4.56
CA VAL A 72 3.86 -25.31 5.93
C VAL A 72 2.42 -25.02 6.35
N ARG A 73 1.77 -25.94 7.07
CA ARG A 73 0.39 -25.78 7.55
C ARG A 73 0.32 -24.82 8.75
N ARG A 74 0.37 -23.51 8.48
CA ARG A 74 0.10 -22.42 9.44
C ARG A 74 -0.17 -21.12 8.70
N THR A 75 -0.63 -20.09 9.41
CA THR A 75 -0.77 -18.75 8.87
C THR A 75 0.58 -18.24 8.33
N TYR A 76 0.56 -17.55 7.18
CA TYR A 76 1.76 -17.11 6.46
C TYR A 76 2.82 -18.21 6.20
N GLY A 77 2.41 -19.48 6.16
CA GLY A 77 3.26 -20.62 5.86
C GLY A 77 3.88 -20.50 4.48
N GLY A 78 5.20 -20.64 4.39
CA GLY A 78 5.92 -20.45 3.12
C GLY A 78 6.49 -19.05 2.90
N VAL A 79 6.14 -18.09 3.75
CA VAL A 79 6.55 -16.67 3.61
C VAL A 79 7.29 -16.18 4.84
N LEU A 80 6.77 -16.46 6.04
CA LEU A 80 7.36 -16.03 7.30
C LEU A 80 7.93 -17.22 8.08
N CYS A 81 8.94 -17.01 8.93
CA CYS A 81 9.36 -17.98 9.94
C CYS A 81 8.40 -17.97 11.15
N HIS A 82 8.55 -18.93 12.07
CA HIS A 82 7.66 -19.08 13.22
C HIS A 82 7.83 -17.94 14.24
N GLN A 83 9.07 -17.46 14.44
CA GLN A 83 9.40 -16.35 15.33
C GLN A 83 8.81 -15.02 14.83
N CYS A 84 9.12 -14.65 13.58
CA CYS A 84 8.55 -13.48 12.92
C CYS A 84 6.99 -13.52 12.91
N LEU A 85 6.36 -14.70 12.84
CA LEU A 85 4.91 -14.86 12.95
C LEU A 85 4.40 -14.62 14.38
N ARG A 86 5.04 -15.21 15.39
CA ARG A 86 4.70 -15.02 16.81
C ARG A 86 4.76 -13.54 17.18
N GLU A 87 5.83 -12.85 16.80
CA GLU A 87 5.97 -11.42 17.02
C GLU A 87 4.84 -10.62 16.38
N ARG A 88 4.40 -10.98 15.17
CA ARG A 88 3.31 -10.30 14.49
C ARG A 88 1.98 -10.48 15.23
N ILE A 89 1.69 -11.68 15.74
CA ILE A 89 0.48 -11.96 16.52
C ILE A 89 0.51 -11.14 17.82
N VAL A 90 1.61 -11.23 18.57
CA VAL A 90 1.75 -10.53 19.86
C VAL A 90 1.68 -9.01 19.67
N ARG A 91 2.37 -8.46 18.66
CA ARG A 91 2.30 -7.02 18.36
C ARG A 91 0.89 -6.58 17.97
N ALA A 92 0.18 -7.37 17.15
CA ALA A 92 -1.19 -7.03 16.77
C ALA A 92 -2.10 -6.97 18.00
N PHE A 93 -2.02 -7.99 18.86
CA PHE A 93 -2.78 -8.07 20.11
C PHE A 93 -2.47 -6.87 21.04
N LEU A 94 -1.20 -6.63 21.37
CA LEU A 94 -0.82 -5.54 22.27
C LEU A 94 -1.21 -4.15 21.73
N ILE A 95 -1.10 -3.93 20.42
CA ILE A 95 -1.51 -2.66 19.80
C ILE A 95 -3.03 -2.48 19.89
N GLU A 96 -3.80 -3.55 19.76
CA GLU A 96 -5.25 -3.52 19.88
C GLU A 96 -5.68 -3.23 21.32
N GLU A 97 -5.07 -3.89 22.31
CA GLU A 97 -5.27 -3.62 23.73
C GLU A 97 -4.93 -2.18 24.10
N GLN A 98 -3.76 -1.68 23.67
CA GLN A 98 -3.36 -0.29 23.89
C GLN A 98 -4.36 0.70 23.26
N LYS A 99 -4.90 0.41 22.08
CA LYS A 99 -5.93 1.25 21.44
C LYS A 99 -7.21 1.31 22.28
N ILE A 100 -7.64 0.20 22.88
CA ILE A 100 -8.82 0.16 23.74
C ILE A 100 -8.57 0.99 25.00
N VAL A 101 -7.43 0.79 25.68
CA VAL A 101 -7.04 1.55 26.87
C VAL A 101 -7.02 3.06 26.58
N VAL A 102 -6.41 3.47 25.48
CA VAL A 102 -6.36 4.88 25.07
C VAL A 102 -7.76 5.46 24.83
N LYS A 103 -8.70 4.67 24.28
CA LYS A 103 -10.09 5.11 24.09
C LYS A 103 -10.82 5.28 25.43
N VAL A 104 -10.68 4.32 26.34
CA VAL A 104 -11.31 4.36 27.67
C VAL A 104 -10.79 5.54 28.49
N LEU A 105 -9.46 5.74 28.54
CA LEU A 105 -8.86 6.88 29.25
C LEU A 105 -9.31 8.22 28.68
N LYS A 106 -9.47 8.33 27.35
CA LYS A 106 -10.02 9.53 26.71
C LYS A 106 -11.49 9.76 27.07
N ALA A 107 -12.29 8.71 27.14
CA ALA A 107 -13.70 8.79 27.53
C ALA A 107 -13.86 9.23 29.00
N GLN A 108 -13.09 8.64 29.92
CA GLN A 108 -13.07 9.02 31.34
C GLN A 108 -12.60 10.47 31.55
N LYS A 109 -11.54 10.90 30.85
CA LYS A 109 -11.09 12.31 30.91
C LYS A 109 -12.15 13.27 30.35
N ALA A 110 -12.92 12.85 29.35
CA ALA A 110 -14.01 13.64 28.81
C ALA A 110 -15.19 13.75 29.80
N SER A 111 -15.58 12.66 30.47
CA SER A 111 -16.63 12.68 31.49
C SER A 111 -16.23 13.51 32.71
N GLN A 112 -14.99 13.37 33.21
CA GLN A 112 -14.47 14.18 34.32
C GLN A 112 -14.43 15.67 33.97
N LYS A 113 -14.00 16.04 32.75
CA LYS A 113 -14.04 17.45 32.29
C LYS A 113 -15.45 17.98 32.17
N ALA A 114 -16.43 17.15 31.78
CA ALA A 114 -17.83 17.54 31.73
C ALA A 114 -18.39 17.77 33.16
N ALA A 115 -18.09 16.88 34.10
CA ALA A 115 -18.46 17.04 35.51
C ALA A 115 -17.83 18.28 36.14
N ALA A 116 -16.53 18.52 35.92
CA ALA A 116 -15.84 19.71 36.40
C ALA A 116 -16.42 21.01 35.81
N LYS A 117 -16.86 21.00 34.54
CA LYS A 117 -17.53 22.15 33.91
C LYS A 117 -18.91 22.43 34.49
N ALA A 118 -19.63 21.41 34.95
CA ALA A 118 -20.93 21.59 35.60
C ALA A 118 -20.80 22.27 36.97
N ASN A 119 -19.67 22.07 37.66
CA ASN A 119 -19.43 22.57 39.02
C ASN A 119 -18.70 23.93 39.10
N VAL A 120 -18.52 24.66 38.00
CA VAL A 120 -17.87 25.99 38.04
C VAL A 120 -18.83 27.03 38.64
N ARG A 121 -18.62 27.38 39.91
CA ARG A 121 -19.26 28.55 40.57
C ARG A 121 -18.56 29.84 40.13
N THR A 122 -19.34 30.91 39.94
CA THR A 122 -18.80 32.27 39.77
C THR A 122 -18.14 32.73 41.09
N PRO A 123 -17.24 33.74 41.08
CA PRO A 123 -16.57 34.25 42.28
C PRO A 123 -17.51 34.67 43.43
N GLY A 124 -18.81 34.85 43.17
CA GLY A 124 -19.84 35.19 44.16
C GLY A 124 -20.75 34.03 44.60
N GLY A 125 -20.43 32.77 44.27
CA GLY A 125 -21.13 31.58 44.80
C GLY A 125 -22.53 31.27 44.25
N LEU A 126 -23.10 32.14 43.40
CA LEU A 126 -24.43 31.94 42.79
C LEU A 126 -24.36 31.19 41.45
N LEU A 127 -25.27 30.21 41.27
CA LEU A 127 -25.51 29.54 39.99
C LEU A 127 -26.40 30.44 39.10
N VAL A 128 -25.76 31.20 38.21
CA VAL A 128 -26.45 32.02 37.20
C VAL A 128 -26.36 31.32 35.83
N TYR A 129 -27.48 31.18 35.12
CA TYR A 129 -27.48 30.76 33.72
C TYR A 129 -26.79 31.82 32.85
N GLN A 130 -25.51 31.64 32.57
CA GLN A 130 -24.80 32.48 31.62
C GLN A 130 -25.24 32.09 30.20
N TYR A 131 -25.95 32.97 29.50
CA TYR A 131 -26.27 32.76 28.07
C TYR A 131 -24.98 32.79 27.25
N VAL A 132 -24.32 31.64 27.10
CA VAL A 132 -23.12 31.52 26.28
C VAL A 132 -23.52 31.71 24.82
N LYS A 133 -23.04 32.80 24.22
CA LYS A 133 -23.19 33.09 22.79
C LYS A 133 -22.81 31.83 21.96
N LYS A 134 -23.74 31.33 21.11
CA LYS A 134 -23.49 30.22 20.15
C LYS A 134 -22.13 30.38 19.45
N ARG A 135 -21.33 29.30 19.41
CA ARG A 135 -19.97 29.32 18.84
C ARG A 135 -19.99 29.69 17.35
N ARG A 136 -19.00 30.47 16.91
CA ARG A 136 -18.80 30.82 15.49
C ARG A 136 -18.22 29.60 14.76
N ASN A 137 -18.77 29.26 13.60
CA ASN A 137 -18.33 28.11 12.81
C ASN A 137 -17.56 28.54 11.55
N VAL A 138 -16.57 27.74 11.17
CA VAL A 138 -15.84 27.92 9.91
C VAL A 138 -16.63 27.26 8.77
N PRO A 139 -16.80 27.92 7.61
CA PRO A 139 -17.42 27.31 6.44
C PRO A 139 -16.70 26.03 5.98
N LYS A 140 -17.47 25.05 5.49
CA LYS A 140 -16.97 23.76 5.01
C LYS A 140 -16.87 23.75 3.49
N CYS A 141 -15.96 22.93 2.97
CA CYS A 141 -15.82 22.65 1.55
C CYS A 141 -17.07 21.94 0.99
N GLY A 142 -17.52 22.35 -0.20
CA GLY A 142 -18.70 21.75 -0.85
C GLY A 142 -18.51 20.29 -1.28
N GLN A 143 -17.27 19.82 -1.48
CA GLN A 143 -16.98 18.44 -1.90
C GLN A 143 -16.56 17.55 -0.74
N CYS A 144 -15.46 17.87 -0.06
CA CYS A 144 -14.92 17.03 1.02
C CYS A 144 -15.50 17.33 2.41
N LYS A 145 -16.35 18.36 2.56
CA LYS A 145 -16.91 18.82 3.85
C LYS A 145 -15.89 19.22 4.92
N GLU A 146 -14.60 19.29 4.58
CA GLU A 146 -13.55 19.77 5.48
C GLU A 146 -13.66 21.28 5.72
N LYS A 147 -13.12 21.76 6.84
CA LYS A 147 -13.10 23.19 7.18
C LYS A 147 -12.17 23.95 6.22
N LEU A 148 -12.65 25.05 5.66
CA LEU A 148 -11.86 25.88 4.75
C LEU A 148 -10.79 26.66 5.54
N LYS A 149 -9.53 26.38 5.23
CA LYS A 149 -8.37 27.10 5.79
C LYS A 149 -8.32 28.53 5.26
N GLY A 150 -8.01 29.49 6.13
CA GLY A 150 -7.87 30.91 5.78
C GLY A 150 -9.16 31.73 5.80
N ILE A 151 -10.31 31.14 6.16
CA ILE A 151 -11.58 31.87 6.33
C ILE A 151 -11.85 32.09 7.82
N ARG A 152 -12.21 33.33 8.19
CA ARG A 152 -12.53 33.67 9.59
C ARG A 152 -13.82 32.95 10.03
N PRO A 153 -13.83 32.28 11.22
CA PRO A 153 -15.06 31.73 11.79
C PRO A 153 -16.01 32.87 12.17
N THR A 154 -17.22 32.87 11.59
CA THR A 154 -18.16 34.00 11.68
C THR A 154 -19.60 33.49 11.76
N ARG A 155 -20.50 34.27 12.35
CA ARG A 155 -21.93 33.98 12.28
C ARG A 155 -22.51 34.45 10.94
N PRO A 156 -23.62 33.86 10.46
CA PRO A 156 -24.29 34.33 9.25
C PRO A 156 -24.60 35.84 9.28
N SER A 157 -25.07 36.36 10.41
CA SER A 157 -25.36 37.79 10.61
C SER A 157 -24.12 38.69 10.66
N GLU A 158 -22.97 38.15 11.04
CA GLU A 158 -21.70 38.88 11.10
C GLU A 158 -20.95 38.83 9.77
N ARG A 159 -21.22 37.81 8.94
CA ARG A 159 -20.58 37.59 7.64
C ARG A 159 -20.70 38.78 6.68
N PRO A 160 -21.83 39.51 6.53
CA PRO A 160 -21.89 40.69 5.66
C PRO A 160 -20.96 41.82 6.12
N ARG A 161 -20.80 42.02 7.44
CA ARG A 161 -20.04 43.13 8.05
C ARG A 161 -18.51 43.00 7.92
N ILE A 162 -18.02 41.86 7.45
CA ILE A 162 -16.59 41.55 7.41
C ILE A 162 -15.98 41.94 6.06
N SER A 163 -14.66 42.18 6.02
CA SER A 163 -13.95 42.48 4.76
C SER A 163 -13.88 41.24 3.84
N LYS A 164 -13.87 41.45 2.52
CA LYS A 164 -13.84 40.35 1.52
C LYS A 164 -12.65 39.40 1.75
N ARG A 165 -11.46 39.93 2.10
CA ARG A 165 -10.23 39.15 2.38
C ARG A 165 -10.39 38.15 3.53
N GLN A 166 -11.31 38.38 4.46
CA GLN A 166 -11.59 37.48 5.58
C GLN A 166 -12.70 36.45 5.28
N LYS A 167 -13.47 36.65 4.18
CA LYS A 167 -14.57 35.76 3.76
C LYS A 167 -14.13 34.70 2.75
N THR A 168 -13.15 35.01 1.91
CA THR A 168 -12.70 34.16 0.81
C THR A 168 -11.18 34.20 0.65
N VAL A 169 -10.64 33.18 -0.01
CA VAL A 169 -9.24 33.10 -0.42
C VAL A 169 -9.14 33.51 -1.89
N ARG A 170 -8.14 34.31 -2.28
CA ARG A 170 -7.91 34.72 -3.68
C ARG A 170 -7.45 33.52 -4.51
N ARG A 171 -8.40 32.80 -5.12
CA ARG A 171 -8.20 31.74 -6.13
C ARG A 171 -9.54 31.35 -6.77
N THR A 172 -9.49 30.56 -7.83
CA THR A 172 -10.68 29.92 -8.42
C THR A 172 -11.41 29.08 -7.37
N TYR A 173 -12.74 29.20 -7.32
CA TYR A 173 -13.61 28.58 -6.30
C TYR A 173 -13.23 28.87 -4.83
N GLY A 174 -12.53 29.97 -4.57
CA GLY A 174 -12.14 30.41 -3.23
C GLY A 174 -13.34 30.72 -2.33
N GLY A 175 -13.46 30.01 -1.21
CA GLY A 175 -14.62 30.12 -0.30
C GLY A 175 -15.66 29.01 -0.44
N VAL A 176 -15.53 28.16 -1.46
CA VAL A 176 -16.43 27.03 -1.73
C VAL A 176 -15.67 25.70 -1.70
N LEU A 177 -14.49 25.65 -2.33
CA LEU A 177 -13.66 24.44 -2.41
C LEU A 177 -12.36 24.58 -1.62
N CYS A 178 -11.91 23.47 -1.03
CA CYS A 178 -10.59 23.36 -0.44
C CYS A 178 -9.51 23.24 -1.54
N HIS A 179 -8.24 23.45 -1.18
CA HIS A 179 -7.13 23.45 -2.13
C HIS A 179 -6.93 22.10 -2.83
N GLN A 180 -7.15 20.99 -2.11
CA GLN A 180 -7.05 19.63 -2.65
C GLN A 180 -8.16 19.36 -3.68
N CYS A 181 -9.41 19.62 -3.31
CA CYS A 181 -10.55 19.49 -4.23
C CYS A 181 -10.40 20.34 -5.50
N LEU A 182 -9.85 21.55 -5.38
CA LEU A 182 -9.54 22.39 -6.54
C LEU A 182 -8.49 21.74 -7.45
N ARG A 183 -7.38 21.27 -6.88
CA ARG A 183 -6.29 20.61 -7.61
C ARG A 183 -6.79 19.36 -8.32
N GLU A 184 -7.58 18.53 -7.64
CA GLU A 184 -8.20 17.35 -8.24
C GLU A 184 -9.10 17.72 -9.43
N ARG A 185 -9.87 18.80 -9.32
CA ARG A 185 -10.77 19.25 -10.39
C ARG A 185 -9.99 19.71 -11.62
N ILE A 186 -8.91 20.47 -11.42
CA ILE A 186 -8.03 20.94 -12.50
C ILE A 186 -7.36 19.74 -13.19
N VAL A 187 -6.79 18.81 -12.40
CA VAL A 187 -6.13 17.61 -12.94
C VAL A 187 -7.13 16.72 -13.69
N ARG A 188 -8.34 16.54 -13.17
CA ARG A 188 -9.39 15.76 -13.86
C ARG A 188 -9.79 16.39 -15.19
N ALA A 189 -9.92 17.73 -15.26
CA ALA A 189 -10.22 18.41 -16.51
C ALA A 189 -9.14 18.15 -17.56
N PHE A 190 -7.87 18.32 -17.18
CA PHE A 190 -6.72 18.05 -18.05
C PHE A 190 -6.67 16.58 -18.52
N LEU A 191 -6.80 15.61 -17.60
CA LEU A 191 -6.78 14.19 -17.96
C LEU A 191 -7.93 13.78 -18.88
N ILE A 192 -9.12 14.38 -18.73
CA ILE A 192 -10.26 14.13 -19.62
C ILE A 192 -9.97 14.66 -21.03
N GLU A 193 -9.35 15.83 -21.14
CA GLU A 193 -8.94 16.40 -22.43
C GLU A 193 -7.87 15.53 -23.11
N GLU A 194 -6.85 15.10 -22.38
CA GLU A 194 -5.83 14.17 -22.86
C GLU A 194 -6.44 12.84 -23.34
N GLN A 195 -7.33 12.25 -22.56
CA GLN A 195 -8.02 11.02 -22.96
C GLN A 195 -8.86 11.19 -24.23
N LYS A 196 -9.50 12.35 -24.44
CA LYS A 196 -10.25 12.64 -25.67
C LYS A 196 -9.31 12.67 -26.89
N ILE A 197 -8.11 13.24 -26.75
CA ILE A 197 -7.09 13.26 -27.83
C ILE A 197 -6.63 11.83 -28.14
N VAL A 198 -6.27 11.05 -27.11
CA VAL A 198 -5.83 9.66 -27.28
C VAL A 198 -6.91 8.81 -27.96
N VAL A 199 -8.18 8.95 -27.57
CA VAL A 199 -9.30 8.23 -28.19
C VAL A 199 -9.46 8.62 -29.67
N LYS A 200 -9.28 9.90 -30.03
CA LYS A 200 -9.31 10.33 -31.44
C LYS A 200 -8.17 9.70 -32.24
N VAL A 201 -6.95 9.70 -31.72
CA VAL A 201 -5.77 9.09 -32.37
C VAL A 201 -5.95 7.59 -32.58
N LEU A 202 -6.40 6.87 -31.54
CA LEU A 202 -6.66 5.43 -31.63
C LEU A 202 -7.77 5.10 -32.65
N LYS A 203 -8.81 5.93 -32.75
CA LYS A 203 -9.85 5.78 -33.78
C LYS A 203 -9.30 6.02 -35.19
N ALA A 204 -8.45 7.04 -35.38
CA ALA A 204 -7.79 7.31 -36.66
C ALA A 204 -6.87 6.17 -37.10
N GLN A 205 -6.05 5.62 -36.18
CA GLN A 205 -5.19 4.46 -36.44
C GLN A 205 -5.98 3.20 -36.79
N LYS A 206 -7.10 2.95 -36.10
CA LYS A 206 -7.98 1.82 -36.44
C LYS A 206 -8.64 1.99 -37.80
N ALA A 207 -9.00 3.21 -38.19
CA ALA A 207 -9.55 3.50 -39.51
C ALA A 207 -8.52 3.29 -40.62
N SER A 208 -7.27 3.75 -40.43
CA SER A 208 -6.19 3.53 -41.41
C SER A 208 -5.81 2.06 -41.53
N GLN A 209 -5.74 1.31 -40.42
CA GLN A 209 -5.51 -0.13 -40.42
C GLN A 209 -6.63 -0.90 -41.14
N LYS A 210 -7.90 -0.53 -40.93
CA LYS A 210 -9.04 -1.13 -41.65
C LYS A 210 -9.00 -0.82 -43.16
N ALA A 211 -8.63 0.40 -43.54
CA ALA A 211 -8.46 0.76 -44.95
C ALA A 211 -7.33 -0.04 -45.60
N ALA A 212 -6.18 -0.17 -44.92
CA ALA A 212 -5.06 -0.98 -45.39
C ALA A 212 -5.37 -2.48 -45.48
N ALA A 213 -6.20 -3.00 -44.56
CA ALA A 213 -6.67 -4.39 -44.59
C ALA A 213 -7.72 -4.66 -45.68
N LYS A 214 -8.43 -3.63 -46.16
CA LYS A 214 -9.42 -3.75 -47.26
C LYS A 214 -8.80 -3.55 -48.65
N ALA A 215 -7.59 -2.99 -48.71
CA ALA A 215 -6.81 -2.78 -49.93
C ALA A 215 -5.84 -3.94 -50.25
N LYS A 216 -5.79 -4.97 -49.40
CA LYS A 216 -5.17 -6.27 -49.66
C LYS A 216 -6.28 -7.30 -49.91
#